data_AF-A0A2I1FYP1-F1
#
_entry.id   AF-A0A2I1FYP1-F1
#
_cell.length_a   1.000
_cell.length_b   1.000
_cell.length_c   1.000
_cell.angle_alpha   90.00
_cell.angle_beta   90.00
_cell.angle_gamma   90.00
#
_symmetry.space_group_name_H-M   'P 1'
#
loop_
_entity.id
_entity.type
_entity.pdbx_description
1 polymer ?
#
loop_
_entity_poly.entity_id
_entity_poly.type
_entity_poly.pdbx_seq_one_letter_code
_entity_poly.pdbx_strand_id
1 'polypeptide(L)'
;MSAIAGNSPTSQRKQSNASGSGDLSEQSTPRGTKRENEDDDDDSGDEEVGSKNEKRAGRRKIKIEYIDDKSRRHITFSKRKAGIMKKSKT
;
A
#
# COMPACT_ATOMS: atom_id res chain seq x y z
N MET A 1 11.86 0.35 61.02
CA MET A 1 11.54 0.74 59.63
C MET A 1 12.73 0.30 58.77
N SER A 2 12.62 -0.85 58.10
CA SER A 2 13.75 -1.48 57.39
C SER A 2 13.63 -1.25 55.88
N ALA A 3 14.70 -0.73 55.28
CA ALA A 3 14.81 -0.47 53.85
C ALA A 3 14.98 -1.77 53.05
N ILE A 4 14.18 -1.94 52.00
CA ILE A 4 14.33 -3.01 51.00
C ILE A 4 15.45 -2.66 50.01
N ALA A 5 16.51 -3.46 50.05
CA ALA A 5 17.66 -3.36 49.16
C ALA A 5 17.26 -3.68 47.69
N GLY A 6 17.75 -2.85 46.79
CA GLY A 6 17.57 -3.00 45.34
C GLY A 6 18.32 -4.21 44.80
N ASN A 7 17.66 -4.92 43.88
CA ASN A 7 18.24 -6.03 43.13
C ASN A 7 18.76 -5.51 41.79
N SER A 8 20.08 -5.60 41.57
CA SER A 8 20.77 -5.52 40.25
C SER A 8 21.21 -6.96 39.89
N PRO A 9 21.37 -7.40 38.62
CA PRO A 9 22.42 -6.87 37.72
C PRO A 9 22.12 -6.86 36.20
N THR A 10 22.58 -5.79 35.56
CA THR A 10 23.41 -5.71 34.35
C THR A 10 23.49 -6.92 33.40
N SER A 11 23.12 -6.73 32.13
CA SER A 11 23.89 -7.24 30.97
C SER A 11 23.71 -6.38 29.73
N GLN A 12 24.70 -5.49 29.58
CA GLN A 12 25.35 -4.98 28.38
C GLN A 12 24.68 -5.18 27.00
N ARG A 13 24.46 -4.07 26.30
CA ARG A 13 24.91 -3.98 24.90
C ARG A 13 25.50 -2.60 24.61
N LYS A 14 26.83 -2.60 24.52
CA LYS A 14 27.71 -1.47 24.19
C LYS A 14 27.53 -1.06 22.72
N GLN A 15 27.64 0.24 22.50
CA GLN A 15 27.62 0.95 21.22
C GLN A 15 28.82 0.60 20.32
N SER A 16 28.65 0.72 19.01
CA SER A 16 29.73 1.11 18.10
C SER A 16 29.17 1.93 16.93
N ASN A 17 29.43 3.24 16.97
CA ASN A 17 29.52 4.07 15.77
C ASN A 17 30.78 3.62 15.01
N ALA A 18 30.61 3.23 13.76
CA ALA A 18 31.69 3.16 12.79
C ALA A 18 31.32 4.03 11.59
N SER A 19 32.06 5.12 11.47
CA SER A 19 32.25 5.91 10.27
C SER A 19 32.52 5.01 9.05
N GLY A 20 31.71 5.17 8.01
CA GLY A 20 31.95 4.60 6.68
C GLY A 20 31.69 5.67 5.64
N SER A 21 32.67 6.54 5.43
CA SER A 21 32.81 7.33 4.21
C SER A 21 33.17 6.40 3.05
N GLY A 22 32.34 6.35 2.03
CA GLY A 22 32.60 5.72 0.73
C GLY A 22 31.52 6.21 -0.23
N ASP A 23 31.75 7.33 -0.89
CA ASP A 23 32.37 7.43 -2.21
C ASP A 23 31.34 7.24 -3.33
N LEU A 24 31.19 8.32 -4.09
CA LEU A 24 30.36 8.42 -5.28
C LEU A 24 31.04 7.61 -6.39
N SER A 25 30.44 6.49 -6.79
CA SER A 25 30.76 5.87 -8.08
C SER A 25 29.49 5.72 -8.90
N GLU A 26 29.45 6.53 -9.97
CA GLU A 26 28.64 6.27 -11.15
C GLU A 26 28.96 4.85 -11.68
N GLN A 27 27.99 3.94 -11.65
CA GLN A 27 27.87 2.95 -12.72
C GLN A 27 26.47 2.33 -12.78
N SER A 28 25.67 2.86 -13.72
CA SER A 28 24.90 2.10 -14.70
C SER A 28 24.55 0.64 -14.36
N THR A 29 23.36 0.38 -13.80
CA THR A 29 22.68 -0.90 -14.03
C THR A 29 21.18 -0.66 -14.31
N PRO A 30 20.60 -1.39 -15.29
CA PRO A 30 19.35 -1.01 -15.92
C PRO A 30 18.14 -1.33 -15.05
N ARG A 31 17.36 -0.27 -14.81
CA ARG A 31 15.89 -0.21 -14.73
C ARG A 31 15.16 -1.54 -15.00
N GLY A 32 14.50 -2.04 -13.96
CA GLY A 32 13.20 -2.71 -14.07
C GLY A 32 13.21 -4.23 -14.00
N THR A 33 13.29 -4.78 -12.78
CA THR A 33 12.56 -6.01 -12.49
C THR A 33 11.08 -5.69 -12.60
N LYS A 34 10.54 -5.98 -13.78
CA LYS A 34 9.13 -6.12 -14.07
C LYS A 34 8.57 -7.09 -13.03
N ARG A 35 8.01 -6.56 -11.94
CA ARG A 35 7.06 -7.32 -11.13
C ARG A 35 5.92 -7.65 -12.07
N GLU A 36 5.97 -8.87 -12.59
CA GLU A 36 4.85 -9.56 -13.16
C GLU A 36 3.63 -9.27 -12.28
N ASN A 37 2.60 -8.69 -12.90
CA ASN A 37 1.30 -8.59 -12.28
C ASN A 37 0.88 -10.03 -11.98
N GLU A 38 0.88 -10.40 -10.72
CA GLU A 38 -0.02 -11.45 -10.23
C GLU A 38 -1.41 -10.82 -10.32
N ASP A 39 -2.03 -10.95 -11.49
CA ASP A 39 -3.46 -10.76 -11.65
C ASP A 39 -4.12 -11.89 -10.84
N ASP A 40 -4.39 -11.62 -9.56
CA ASP A 40 -5.39 -12.36 -8.78
C ASP A 40 -6.76 -12.09 -9.42
N ASP A 41 -7.02 -12.75 -10.54
CA ASP A 41 -8.36 -12.95 -11.11
C ASP A 41 -9.10 -13.92 -10.18
N ASP A 42 -9.48 -13.44 -8.99
CA ASP A 42 -10.57 -14.03 -8.21
C ASP A 42 -11.89 -13.64 -8.88
N ASP A 43 -12.13 -14.22 -10.07
CA ASP A 43 -13.42 -14.25 -10.76
C ASP A 43 -14.36 -15.17 -9.98
N SER A 44 -14.68 -14.77 -8.75
CA SER A 44 -15.76 -15.35 -7.97
C SER A 44 -17.07 -14.83 -8.56
N GLY A 45 -17.64 -15.64 -9.44
CA GLY A 45 -18.80 -15.32 -10.25
C GLY A 45 -20.01 -14.81 -9.46
N ASP A 46 -20.48 -13.63 -9.85
CA ASP A 46 -21.84 -13.18 -9.62
C ASP A 46 -22.53 -13.02 -10.99
N GLU A 47 -23.26 -14.06 -11.38
CA GLU A 47 -24.20 -14.03 -12.49
C GLU A 47 -25.40 -13.16 -12.09
N GLU A 48 -25.33 -11.84 -12.32
CA GLU A 48 -26.51 -10.97 -12.35
C GLU A 48 -26.44 -9.94 -13.49
N VAL A 49 -27.12 -10.29 -14.58
CA VAL A 49 -27.79 -9.43 -15.58
C VAL A 49 -27.07 -8.12 -15.98
N GLY A 50 -26.20 -8.21 -16.99
CA GLY A 50 -25.88 -7.05 -17.82
C GLY A 50 -24.51 -7.05 -18.49
N SER A 51 -24.40 -7.81 -19.58
CA SER A 51 -23.41 -7.61 -20.65
C SER A 51 -21.96 -7.98 -20.33
N LYS A 52 -21.67 -9.28 -20.30
CA LYS A 52 -20.32 -9.87 -20.43
C LYS A 52 -19.63 -9.59 -21.80
N ASN A 53 -20.07 -8.59 -22.59
CA ASN A 53 -19.59 -8.39 -23.96
C ASN A 53 -19.52 -6.95 -24.47
N GLU A 54 -19.28 -5.95 -23.62
CA GLU A 54 -18.94 -4.60 -24.08
C GLU A 54 -17.60 -4.19 -23.47
N LYS A 55 -16.52 -4.66 -24.10
CA LYS A 55 -15.14 -4.35 -23.75
C LYS A 55 -14.98 -2.83 -23.72
N ARG A 56 -15.11 -2.23 -22.52
CA ARG A 56 -15.07 -0.79 -22.18
C ARG A 56 -16.41 -0.04 -22.27
N ALA A 57 -17.45 -0.52 -21.59
CA ALA A 57 -18.44 0.42 -21.06
C ALA A 57 -17.69 1.48 -20.22
N GLY A 58 -17.66 2.73 -20.69
CA GLY A 58 -16.82 3.80 -20.16
C GLY A 58 -17.22 4.25 -18.74
N ARG A 59 -17.01 5.53 -18.42
CA ARG A 59 -17.36 6.06 -17.09
C ARG A 59 -18.88 6.11 -16.90
N ARG A 60 -19.42 5.19 -16.07
CA ARG A 60 -20.84 5.14 -15.70
C ARG A 60 -21.16 6.11 -14.55
N LYS A 61 -22.40 6.64 -14.54
CA LYS A 61 -22.94 7.39 -13.39
C LYS A 61 -23.35 6.41 -12.29
N ILE A 62 -23.11 6.80 -11.04
CA ILE A 62 -23.53 6.05 -9.83
C ILE A 62 -24.21 7.00 -8.85
N LYS A 63 -25.10 6.49 -8.01
CA LYS A 63 -25.73 7.27 -6.91
C LYS A 63 -24.67 7.70 -5.89
N ILE A 64 -24.89 8.83 -5.23
CA ILE A 64 -23.98 9.41 -4.21
C ILE A 64 -24.35 8.88 -2.81
N GLU A 65 -24.55 7.58 -2.71
CA GLU A 65 -24.86 6.88 -1.46
C GLU A 65 -23.72 5.91 -1.11
N TYR A 66 -23.82 5.29 0.07
CA TYR A 66 -22.85 4.26 0.45
C TYR A 66 -22.99 3.04 -0.47
N ILE A 67 -21.89 2.64 -1.11
CA ILE A 67 -21.88 1.44 -1.96
C ILE A 67 -21.74 0.24 -1.04
N ASP A 68 -22.72 -0.65 -0.94
CA ASP A 68 -22.72 -1.78 0.00
C ASP A 68 -21.71 -2.89 -0.35
N ASP A 69 -21.50 -3.12 -1.65
CA ASP A 69 -20.51 -4.08 -2.12
C ASP A 69 -19.08 -3.64 -1.77
N LYS A 70 -18.40 -4.51 -1.01
CA LYS A 70 -17.03 -4.33 -0.55
C LYS A 70 -16.10 -4.09 -1.73
N SER A 71 -16.07 -4.96 -2.73
CA SER A 71 -15.09 -4.89 -3.83
C SER A 71 -15.21 -3.56 -4.58
N ARG A 72 -16.43 -3.23 -5.06
CA ARG A 72 -16.72 -1.95 -5.74
C ARG A 72 -16.42 -0.72 -4.88
N ARG A 73 -16.65 -0.78 -3.57
CA ARG A 73 -16.33 0.30 -2.63
C ARG A 73 -14.82 0.57 -2.56
N HIS A 74 -13.98 -0.47 -2.47
CA HIS A 74 -12.52 -0.29 -2.39
C HIS A 74 -11.96 0.28 -3.69
N ILE A 75 -12.43 -0.22 -4.82
CA ILE A 75 -12.05 0.30 -6.14
C ILE A 75 -12.42 1.79 -6.24
N THR A 76 -13.65 2.15 -5.85
CA THR A 76 -14.12 3.54 -5.88
C THR A 76 -13.32 4.44 -4.93
N PHE A 77 -13.09 3.98 -3.69
CA PHE A 77 -12.36 4.74 -2.67
C PHE A 77 -10.94 5.05 -3.12
N SER A 78 -10.17 4.04 -3.55
CA SER A 78 -8.79 4.22 -3.99
C SER A 78 -8.67 5.20 -5.16
N LYS A 79 -9.53 5.05 -6.18
CA LYS A 79 -9.55 5.94 -7.35
C LYS A 79 -9.94 7.37 -7.00
N ARG A 80 -10.96 7.56 -6.15
CA ARG A 80 -11.40 8.90 -5.72
C ARG A 80 -10.39 9.57 -4.80
N LYS A 81 -9.81 8.82 -3.85
CA LYS A 81 -8.77 9.30 -2.92
C LYS A 81 -7.61 9.92 -3.69
N ALA A 82 -7.10 9.21 -4.70
CA ALA A 82 -6.02 9.73 -5.55
C ALA A 82 -6.46 11.00 -6.32
N GLY A 83 -7.66 10.98 -6.90
CA GLY A 83 -8.18 12.12 -7.67
C GLY A 83 -8.38 13.38 -6.85
N ILE A 84 -9.00 13.29 -5.68
CA ILE A 84 -9.26 14.46 -4.84
C ILE A 84 -7.99 15.01 -4.19
N MET A 85 -7.07 14.14 -3.80
CA MET A 85 -5.76 14.55 -3.28
C MET A 85 -4.96 15.33 -4.33
N LYS A 86 -5.06 14.96 -5.62
CA LYS A 86 -4.46 15.73 -6.71
C LYS A 86 -5.10 17.11 -6.84
N LYS A 87 -6.43 17.19 -6.66
CA LYS A 87 -7.18 18.45 -6.75
C LYS A 87 -6.89 19.40 -5.59
N SER A 88 -6.70 18.91 -4.37
CA SER A 88 -6.47 19.75 -3.17
C SER A 88 -5.04 20.30 -3.08
N LYS A 89 -4.13 19.78 -3.89
CA LYS A 89 -2.75 20.26 -4.01
C LYS A 89 -2.59 21.31 -5.11
N THR A 90 -3.63 21.50 -5.92
CA THR A 90 -3.74 22.60 -6.88
C THR A 90 -4.46 23.74 -6.18
#